data_AF-A0A5S4H5W7-F1
#
_entry.id   AF-A0A5S4H5W7-F1
#
_cell.length_a   1.000
_cell.length_b   1.000
_cell.length_c   1.000
_cell.angle_alpha   90.00
_cell.angle_beta   90.00
_cell.angle_gamma   90.00
#
_symmetry.space_group_name_H-M   'P 1'
#
loop_
_entity.id
_entity.type
_entity.pdbx_description
1 polymer ?
#
loop_
_entity_poly.entity_id
_entity_poly.type
_entity_poly.pdbx_seq_one_letter_code
_entity_poly.pdbx_strand_id
1 'polypeptide(L)' 'MHPKANQTGICLIRAEAQANLVMITIHLTQDISQKSAERVITVAGVEEAVDTVRAFLTSFTESSQTETV' A
#
# COMPACT_ATOMS: atom_id res chain seq x y z
N MET A 1 19.75 22.42 13.52
CA MET A 1 18.72 21.37 13.47
C MET A 1 18.25 21.28 12.03
N HIS A 2 18.46 20.15 11.35
CA HIS A 2 17.89 19.95 10.02
C HIS A 2 16.50 19.34 10.15
N PRO A 3 15.48 19.85 9.45
CA PRO A 3 14.18 19.18 9.38
C PRO A 3 14.39 17.79 8.77
N LYS A 4 13.94 16.73 9.46
CA LYS A 4 13.84 15.40 8.86
C LYS A 4 12.94 15.55 7.64
N ALA A 5 13.45 15.20 6.46
CA ALA A 5 12.63 15.13 5.27
C ALA A 5 11.44 14.21 5.57
N ASN A 6 10.21 14.68 5.34
CA ASN A 6 9.03 13.81 5.29
C ASN A 6 9.39 12.68 4.33
N GLN A 7 9.53 11.46 4.84
CA GLN A 7 9.98 10.32 4.07
C GLN A 7 8.90 9.96 3.06
N THR A 8 9.03 10.45 1.82
CA THR A 8 8.11 10.12 0.73
C THR A 8 8.37 8.66 0.33
N GLY A 9 7.57 7.74 0.88
CA GLY A 9 7.57 6.34 0.45
C GLY A 9 6.87 6.17 -0.90
N ILE A 10 7.31 5.18 -1.68
CA ILE A 10 6.64 4.77 -2.92
C ILE A 10 5.80 3.54 -2.61
N CYS A 11 4.52 3.59 -2.99
CA CYS A 11 3.59 2.48 -2.88
C CYS A 11 3.23 1.97 -4.29
N LEU A 12 3.47 0.69 -4.56
CA LEU A 12 3.02 0.00 -5.76
C LEU A 12 1.94 -1.02 -5.39
N ILE A 13 0.77 -0.89 -6.00
CA ILE A 13 -0.36 -1.80 -5.81
C ILE A 13 -0.63 -2.52 -7.13
N ARG A 14 -0.60 -3.84 -7.11
CA ARG A 14 -0.95 -4.71 -8.24
C ARG A 14 -2.21 -5.49 -7.88
N ALA A 15 -3.28 -5.33 -8.65
CA ALA A 15 -4.50 -6.13 -8.53
C ALA A 15 -4.64 -7.06 -9.73
N GLU A 16 -4.76 -8.36 -9.49
CA GLU A 16 -4.88 -9.41 -10.51
C GLU A 16 -6.20 -10.16 -10.34
N ALA A 17 -7.05 -10.13 -11.35
CA ALA A 17 -8.28 -10.92 -11.37
C ALA A 17 -7.95 -12.39 -11.72
N GLN A 18 -8.43 -13.33 -10.90
CA GLN A 18 -8.27 -14.76 -11.09
C GLN A 18 -9.62 -15.46 -10.87
N ALA A 19 -10.26 -15.89 -11.96
CA ALA A 19 -11.60 -16.48 -11.95
C ALA A 19 -12.62 -15.62 -11.20
N ASN A 20 -12.92 -15.96 -9.94
CA ASN A 20 -13.90 -15.27 -9.08
C ASN A 20 -13.25 -14.48 -7.93
N LEU A 21 -11.92 -14.37 -7.93
CA LEU A 21 -11.16 -13.70 -6.89
C LEU A 21 -10.31 -12.58 -7.49
N VAL A 22 -9.92 -11.63 -6.65
CA VAL A 22 -8.91 -10.64 -6.97
C VAL A 22 -7.78 -10.74 -5.96
N MET A 23 -6.57 -10.92 -6.47
CA MET A 23 -5.36 -10.92 -5.66
C MET A 23 -4.72 -9.53 -5.72
N ILE A 24 -4.58 -8.89 -4.58
CA ILE A 24 -3.95 -7.58 -4.40
C ILE A 24 -2.57 -7.80 -3.77
N THR A 25 -1.53 -7.34 -4.45
CA THR A 25 -0.15 -7.29 -3.94
C THR A 25 0.22 -5.84 -3.69
N ILE A 26 0.70 -5.53 -2.49
CA ILE A 26 1.14 -4.21 -2.09
C ILE A 26 2.63 -4.25 -1.77
N HIS A 27 3.37 -3.35 -2.39
CA HIS A 27 4.78 -3.11 -2.14
C HIS A 27 4.95 -1.69 -1.62
N LEU A 28 5.52 -1.53 -0.43
CA LEU A 28 6.09 -0.25 -0.03
C LEU A 28 7.59 -0.32 -0.15
N THR A 29 8.17 0.76 -0.65
CA THR A 29 9.60 0.91 -0.66
C THR A 29 9.98 2.38 -0.53
N GLN A 30 11.11 2.62 0.12
CA GLN A 30 11.78 3.92 0.10
C GLN A 30 12.77 4.02 -1.08
N ASP A 31 13.01 2.89 -1.74
CA ASP A 31 13.95 2.74 -2.86
C ASP A 31 13.32 1.86 -3.96
N ILE A 32 13.08 2.44 -5.14
CA ILE A 32 12.49 1.76 -6.31
C ILE A 32 13.26 0.46 -6.67
N SER A 33 14.53 0.36 -6.28
CA SER A 33 15.39 -0.81 -6.51
C SER A 33 15.13 -1.99 -5.57
N GLN A 34 14.41 -1.80 -4.45
CA GLN A 34 14.06 -2.89 -3.52
C GLN A 34 12.57 -3.25 -3.68
N LYS A 35 12.31 -4.36 -4.38
CA LYS A 35 10.96 -4.95 -4.48
C LYS A 35 10.82 -6.05 -3.43
N SER A 36 10.32 -5.72 -2.24
CA SER A 36 9.77 -6.72 -1.33
C SER A 36 8.24 -6.61 -1.38
N ALA A 37 7.53 -7.73 -1.47
CA ALA A 37 6.08 -7.75 -1.29
C ALA A 37 5.81 -7.62 0.21
N GLU A 38 5.15 -6.55 0.61
CA GLU A 38 4.88 -6.30 2.03
C GLU A 38 3.57 -6.96 2.44
N ARG A 39 2.58 -7.00 1.53
CA ARG A 39 1.28 -7.63 1.77
C ARG A 39 0.68 -8.23 0.51
N VAL A 40 0.10 -9.43 0.65
CA VAL A 40 -0.74 -10.07 -0.38
C VAL A 40 -2.10 -10.33 0.25
N ILE A 41 -3.17 -9.88 -0.42
CA ILE A 41 -4.55 -9.99 0.04
C ILE A 41 -5.38 -10.58 -1.10
N THR A 42 -6.27 -11.51 -0.80
CA THR A 42 -7.20 -12.10 -1.79
C THR A 42 -8.63 -11.83 -1.36
N VAL A 43 -9.45 -11.32 -2.28
CA VAL A 43 -10.84 -10.91 -2.03
C VAL A 43 -11.80 -11.46 -3.08
N ALA A 44 -13.10 -11.48 -2.77
CA ALA A 44 -14.13 -12.00 -3.65
C ALA A 44 -14.59 -10.92 -4.64
N GLY A 45 -13.79 -10.72 -5.70
CA GLY A 45 -14.15 -9.86 -6.82
C GLY A 45 -13.66 -8.41 -6.71
N VAL A 46 -14.05 -7.61 -7.69
CA VAL A 46 -13.45 -6.28 -7.94
C VAL A 46 -13.92 -5.23 -6.95
N GLU A 47 -15.18 -5.26 -6.52
CA GLU A 47 -15.72 -4.27 -5.58
C GLU A 47 -15.00 -4.33 -4.23
N GLU A 48 -14.89 -5.52 -3.65
CA GLU A 48 -14.11 -5.74 -2.41
C GLU A 48 -12.63 -5.35 -2.59
N ALA A 49 -12.07 -5.54 -3.79
CA ALA A 49 -10.69 -5.16 -4.07
C ALA A 49 -10.49 -3.65 -4.04
N VAL A 50 -11.43 -2.89 -4.62
CA VAL A 50 -11.41 -1.42 -4.60
C VAL A 50 -11.51 -0.91 -3.15
N ASP A 51 -12.42 -1.46 -2.36
CA ASP A 51 -12.58 -1.04 -0.96
C ASP A 51 -11.36 -1.39 -0.12
N THR A 52 -10.75 -2.57 -0.35
CA THR A 52 -9.51 -2.98 0.30
C THR A 52 -8.35 -2.02 -0.02
N VAL A 53 -8.20 -1.64 -1.30
CA VAL A 53 -7.16 -0.69 -1.72
C VAL A 53 -7.41 0.70 -1.14
N ARG A 54 -8.67 1.15 -1.10
CA ARG A 54 -9.03 2.44 -0.50
C ARG A 54 -8.67 2.46 0.99
N ALA A 55 -9.10 1.46 1.75
CA ALA A 55 -8.82 1.35 3.18
C ALA A 55 -7.30 1.35 3.46
N PHE A 56 -6.53 0.62 2.64
CA PHE A 56 -5.08 0.64 2.73
C PHE A 56 -4.51 2.04 2.55
N LEU A 57 -4.85 2.72 1.45
CA LEU A 57 -4.33 4.06 1.15
C LEU A 57 -4.69 5.07 2.23
N THR A 58 -5.91 5.03 2.78
CA THR A 58 -6.32 5.87 3.92
C THR A 58 -5.40 5.64 5.12
N SER A 59 -5.23 4.38 5.54
CA SER A 59 -4.36 4.05 6.68
C SER A 59 -2.89 4.41 6.47
N PHE A 60 -2.40 4.30 5.23
CA PHE A 60 -1.05 4.65 4.85
C PHE A 60 -0.82 6.16 5.00
N THR A 61 -1.78 6.99 4.57
CA THR A 61 -1.70 8.45 4.71
C THR A 61 -1.83 8.93 6.16
N GLU A 62 -2.58 8.23 7.01
CA GLU A 62 -2.74 8.55 8.43
C GLU A 62 -1.50 8.17 9.25
N SER A 63 -0.87 7.03 8.93
CA SER A 63 0.35 6.57 9.61
C SER A 63 1.53 7.55 9.43
N SER A 64 1.59 8.26 8.29
CA SER A 64 2.61 9.28 8.03
C SER A 64 2.43 10.60 8.80
N GLN A 65 1.32 10.78 9.53
CA GLN A 65 1.03 12.01 10.28
C GLN A 65 1.33 11.91 11.79
N THR A 66 1.87 10.77 12.26
CA THR A 66 1.96 10.47 13.70
C THR A 66 3.40 10.36 14.24
N GLU A 67 4.34 11.16 13.74
CA GLU A 67 5.65 11.36 14.37
C GLU A 67 5.91 12.87 14.60
N THR A 68 5.38 13.39 15.71
CA THR A 68 5.86 14.64 16.33
C THR A 68 5.72 14.50 17.85
N VAL A 69 6.76 13.96 18.49
CA VAL A 69 7.05 14.17 19.92
C VAL A 69 8.56 14.37 20.05
#